data_AF-A0A2E7HGC3-F1
#
_entry.id   AF-A0A2E7HGC3-F1
#
_cell.length_a   1.000
_cell.length_b   1.000
_cell.length_c   1.000
_cell.angle_alpha   90.00
_cell.angle_beta   90.00
_cell.angle_gamma   90.00
#
_symmetry.space_group_name_H-M   'P 1'
#
loop_
_entity.id
_entity.type
_entity.pdbx_description
1 polymer ?
#
loop_
_entity_poly.entity_id
_entity_poly.type
_entity_poly.pdbx_seq_one_letter_code
_entity_poly.pdbx_strand_id
1 'polypeptide(L)'
;MSSADKTAAFAADPVAYEPQHNGWCSYAVSKGYGAEVDFVDGWSVVNGKLYLNWDAETREAFLAEQSSRIAAAEAKWPELHAGLLDGSADMYTHAGEGADISHPQQLN
;
A
#
# COMPACT_ATOMS: atom_id res chain seq x y z
N MET A 1 -2.07 22.59 11.56
CA MET A 1 -3.06 22.48 10.48
C MET A 1 -4.29 21.79 11.04
N SER A 2 -5.43 22.47 11.02
CA SER A 2 -6.69 21.99 11.62
C SER A 2 -7.28 20.89 10.74
N SER A 3 -8.04 19.97 11.34
CA SER A 3 -8.76 18.89 10.65
C SER A 3 -9.62 19.39 9.48
N ALA A 4 -10.17 20.61 9.59
CA ALA A 4 -11.00 21.23 8.55
C ALA A 4 -10.26 21.51 7.23
N ASP A 5 -8.98 21.91 7.29
CA ASP A 5 -8.19 22.21 6.09
C ASP A 5 -7.86 20.94 5.30
N LYS A 6 -7.68 19.82 6.01
CA LYS A 6 -7.39 18.51 5.42
C LYS A 6 -8.61 17.96 4.68
N THR A 7 -9.80 18.12 5.25
CA THR A 7 -11.06 17.71 4.62
C THR A 7 -11.33 18.47 3.33
N ALA A 8 -11.07 19.77 3.30
CA ALA A 8 -11.24 20.60 2.11
C ALA A 8 -10.26 20.20 0.99
N ALA A 9 -9.01 19.89 1.32
CA ALA A 9 -8.01 19.42 0.36
C ALA A 9 -8.37 18.04 -0.21
N PHE A 10 -8.82 17.10 0.64
CA PHE A 10 -9.29 15.79 0.19
C PHE A 10 -10.53 15.89 -0.71
N ALA A 11 -11.50 16.74 -0.37
CA ALA A 11 -12.71 16.93 -1.17
C ALA A 11 -12.42 17.58 -2.53
N ALA A 12 -11.34 18.35 -2.65
CA ALA A 12 -10.96 19.03 -3.87
C ALA A 12 -10.31 18.10 -4.90
N ASP A 13 -9.55 17.10 -4.47
CA ASP A 13 -8.93 16.10 -5.35
C ASP A 13 -8.80 14.74 -4.64
N PRO A 14 -9.89 13.95 -4.55
CA PRO A 14 -9.85 12.66 -3.87
C PRO A 14 -8.92 11.66 -4.58
N VAL A 15 -8.71 11.82 -5.89
CA VAL A 15 -7.84 10.94 -6.70
C VAL A 15 -6.37 11.15 -6.34
N ALA A 16 -5.97 12.38 -5.97
CA ALA A 16 -4.62 12.65 -5.47
C ALA A 16 -4.29 11.92 -4.15
N TYR A 17 -5.29 11.44 -3.42
CA TYR A 17 -5.12 10.72 -2.16
C TYR A 17 -5.42 9.21 -2.25
N GLU A 18 -5.71 8.70 -3.45
CA GLU A 18 -5.93 7.26 -3.63
C GLU A 18 -4.64 6.47 -3.32
N PRO A 19 -4.72 5.44 -2.44
CA PRO A 19 -3.59 4.58 -2.15
C PRO A 19 -3.06 3.98 -3.45
N GLN A 20 -1.75 4.14 -3.69
CA GLN A 20 -1.14 3.45 -4.81
C GLN A 20 -1.27 1.95 -4.58
N HIS A 21 -1.48 1.22 -5.68
CA HIS A 21 -1.74 -0.22 -5.65
C HIS A 21 -3.00 -0.60 -4.87
N ASN A 22 -4.03 0.26 -4.82
CA ASN A 22 -5.33 -0.02 -4.18
C ASN A 22 -5.22 -0.46 -2.71
N GLY A 23 -4.18 -0.03 -1.98
CA GLY A 23 -3.97 -0.41 -0.58
C GLY A 23 -3.12 -1.66 -0.37
N TRP A 24 -2.55 -2.24 -1.42
CA TRP A 24 -1.64 -3.39 -1.34
C TRP A 24 -0.18 -2.96 -1.12
N CYS A 25 0.59 -3.83 -0.46
CA CYS A 25 2.00 -3.59 -0.13
C CYS A 25 2.83 -3.35 -1.40
N SER A 26 3.33 -2.12 -1.55
CA SER A 26 4.05 -1.71 -2.77
C SER A 26 5.34 -2.51 -2.96
N TYR A 27 5.96 -2.98 -1.88
CA TYR A 27 7.09 -3.91 -1.93
C TYR A 27 6.69 -5.27 -2.50
N ALA A 28 5.59 -5.86 -2.03
CA ALA A 28 5.08 -7.14 -2.54
C ALA A 28 4.72 -7.02 -4.02
N VAL A 29 4.04 -5.93 -4.40
CA VAL A 29 3.76 -5.61 -5.81
C VAL A 29 5.05 -5.53 -6.63
N SER A 30 6.10 -4.88 -6.09
CA SER A 30 7.42 -4.83 -6.73
C SER A 30 8.09 -6.21 -6.90
N LYS A 31 7.64 -7.23 -6.17
CA LYS A 31 8.14 -8.61 -6.23
C LYS A 31 7.23 -9.55 -7.03
N GLY A 32 6.02 -9.12 -7.40
CA GLY A 32 5.08 -9.88 -8.23
C GLY A 32 4.03 -10.65 -7.44
N TYR A 33 3.78 -10.32 -6.19
CA TYR A 33 2.71 -10.91 -5.37
C TYR A 33 1.97 -9.84 -4.57
N GLY A 34 0.74 -10.11 -4.12
CA GLY A 34 -0.01 -9.21 -3.25
C GLY A 34 0.30 -9.46 -1.78
N ALA A 35 0.42 -8.41 -0.96
CA ALA A 35 0.44 -8.56 0.49
C ALA A 35 -0.33 -7.42 1.17
N GLU A 36 -0.99 -7.73 2.29
CA GLU A 36 -1.60 -6.73 3.18
C GLU A 36 -0.57 -5.71 3.69
N VAL A 37 -1.03 -4.63 4.32
CA VAL A 37 -0.18 -3.52 4.78
C VAL A 37 -0.51 -3.16 6.22
N ASP A 38 0.52 -2.79 6.98
CA ASP A 38 0.36 -2.12 8.26
C ASP A 38 0.22 -0.60 8.03
N PHE A 39 -0.95 -0.07 8.34
CA PHE A 39 -1.29 1.34 8.18
C PHE A 39 -0.74 2.24 9.30
N VAL A 40 -0.23 1.69 10.41
CA VAL A 40 0.30 2.46 11.55
C VAL A 40 1.70 2.95 11.25
N ASP A 41 2.61 2.02 10.92
CA ASP A 41 4.03 2.33 10.73
C ASP A 41 4.54 2.02 9.31
N GLY A 42 3.77 1.35 8.44
CA GLY A 42 4.20 0.95 7.10
C GLY A 42 4.07 2.01 6.00
N TRP A 43 3.60 3.22 6.28
CA TRP A 43 3.30 4.24 5.27
C TRP A 43 4.44 5.24 5.02
N SER A 44 4.53 5.75 3.79
CA SER A 44 5.44 6.83 3.41
C SER A 44 4.86 7.67 2.26
N VAL A 45 5.24 8.94 2.18
CA VAL A 45 4.86 9.82 1.06
C VAL A 45 6.10 10.16 0.24
N VAL A 46 6.13 9.76 -1.03
CA VAL A 46 7.24 10.03 -1.95
C VAL A 46 6.68 10.74 -3.18
N ASN A 47 7.21 11.93 -3.49
CA ASN A 47 6.76 12.77 -4.62
C ASN A 47 5.24 13.03 -4.63
N GLY A 48 4.64 13.22 -3.45
CA GLY A 48 3.22 13.48 -3.31
C GLY A 48 2.32 12.24 -3.43
N LYS A 49 2.88 11.04 -3.65
CA LYS A 49 2.13 9.78 -3.67
C LYS A 49 2.30 9.01 -2.35
N LEU A 50 1.22 8.41 -1.87
CA LEU A 50 1.21 7.56 -0.68
C LEU A 50 1.60 6.11 -1.04
N TYR A 51 2.61 5.57 -0.35
CA TYR A 51 3.07 4.20 -0.46
C TYR A 51 2.90 3.48 0.87
N LEU A 52 2.34 2.28 0.81
CA LEU A 52 2.07 1.43 1.97
C LEU A 52 2.94 0.17 1.88
N ASN A 53 3.49 -0.25 3.02
CA ASN A 53 4.36 -1.40 3.18
C ASN A 53 3.85 -2.29 4.31
N TRP A 54 4.38 -3.51 4.37
CA TRP A 54 3.99 -4.54 5.33
C TRP A 54 4.17 -4.10 6.79
N ASP A 55 5.29 -3.45 7.11
CA ASP A 55 5.64 -2.98 8.45
C ASP A 55 6.68 -1.85 8.36
N ALA A 56 7.16 -1.38 9.52
CA ALA A 56 8.19 -0.34 9.61
C ALA A 56 9.53 -0.75 8.97
N GLU A 57 9.94 -2.01 9.13
CA GLU A 57 11.21 -2.51 8.60
C GLU A 57 11.19 -2.56 7.06
N THR A 58 10.09 -3.05 6.50
CA THR A 58 9.84 -3.08 5.05
C THR A 58 9.73 -1.66 4.49
N ARG A 59 9.14 -0.72 5.25
CA ARG A 59 9.14 0.70 4.87
C ARG A 59 10.56 1.24 4.79
N GLU A 60 11.44 0.93 5.74
CA GLU A 60 12.83 1.38 5.71
C GLU A 60 13.60 0.79 4.52
N ALA A 61 13.44 -0.51 4.26
CA ALA A 61 14.00 -1.17 3.09
C ALA A 61 13.44 -0.61 1.77
N PHE A 62 12.17 -0.19 1.76
CA PHE A 62 11.54 0.49 0.64
C PHE A 62 12.17 1.86 0.39
N LEU A 63 12.30 2.67 1.43
CA LEU A 63 12.86 4.03 1.35
C LEU A 63 14.34 4.03 0.95
N ALA A 64 15.12 3.04 1.38
CA ALA A 64 16.53 2.90 1.00
C ALA A 64 16.73 2.78 -0.53
N GLU A 65 15.74 2.24 -1.24
CA GLU A 65 15.78 2.02 -2.69
C GLU A 65 14.51 2.57 -3.38
N GLN A 66 13.95 3.67 -2.87
CA GLN A 66 12.61 4.15 -3.27
C GLN A 66 12.44 4.30 -4.79
N SER A 67 13.43 4.85 -5.50
CA SER A 67 13.31 5.11 -6.94
C SER A 67 13.22 3.84 -7.78
N SER A 68 14.06 2.83 -7.48
CA SER A 68 14.05 1.55 -8.21
C SER A 68 12.82 0.72 -7.85
N ARG A 69 12.40 0.75 -6.58
CA ARG A 69 11.23 0.03 -6.10
C ARG A 69 9.91 0.60 -6.62
N ILE A 70 9.80 1.93 -6.70
CA ILE A 70 8.65 2.59 -7.32
C ILE A 70 8.55 2.21 -8.80
N ALA A 71 9.64 2.34 -9.56
CA ALA A 71 9.64 1.97 -10.98
C ALA A 71 9.29 0.49 -11.21
N ALA A 72 9.82 -0.41 -10.37
CA ALA A 72 9.49 -1.83 -10.43
C ALA A 72 8.03 -2.12 -10.07
N ALA A 73 7.47 -1.41 -9.08
CA ALA A 73 6.07 -1.55 -8.70
C ALA A 73 5.14 -1.05 -9.81
N GLU A 74 5.41 0.13 -10.39
CA GLU A 74 4.64 0.69 -11.51
C GLU A 74 4.67 -0.24 -12.75
N ALA A 75 5.79 -0.89 -13.04
CA ALA A 75 5.91 -1.83 -14.15
C ALA A 75 5.11 -3.13 -13.95
N LYS A 76 5.02 -3.63 -12.71
CA LYS A 76 4.35 -4.90 -12.39
C LYS A 76 2.86 -4.74 -12.07
N TRP A 77 2.43 -3.54 -11.71
CA TRP A 77 1.07 -3.26 -11.29
C TRP A 77 -0.02 -3.72 -12.28
N PRO A 78 0.09 -3.52 -13.61
CA PRO A 78 -0.98 -3.91 -14.53
C PRO A 78 -1.27 -5.41 -14.55
N GLU A 79 -0.23 -6.24 -14.51
CA GLU A 79 -0.34 -7.71 -14.50
C GLU A 79 -0.87 -8.21 -13.16
N LEU A 80 -0.30 -7.72 -12.06
CA LEU A 80 -0.74 -8.11 -10.73
C LEU A 80 -2.19 -7.68 -10.45
N HIS A 81 -2.58 -6.48 -10.88
CA HIS A 81 -3.94 -5.98 -10.71
C HIS A 81 -4.95 -6.85 -11.46
N ALA A 82 -4.63 -7.30 -12.68
CA ALA A 82 -5.48 -8.24 -13.41
C ALA A 82 -5.62 -9.57 -12.66
N GLY A 83 -4.50 -10.13 -12.18
CA GLY A 83 -4.50 -11.39 -11.45
C GLY A 83 -5.21 -11.34 -10.09
N LEU A 84 -5.21 -10.19 -9.42
CA LEU A 84 -5.98 -9.96 -8.20
C LEU A 84 -7.50 -9.92 -8.48
N LEU A 85 -7.92 -9.45 -9.65
CA LEU A 85 -9.34 -9.36 -10.02
C LEU A 85 -9.91 -10.72 -10.46
N ASP A 86 -9.12 -11.56 -11.11
CA ASP A 86 -9.53 -12.89 -11.59
C ASP A 86 -9.19 -14.03 -10.62
N GLY A 87 -8.47 -13.74 -9.53
CA GLY A 87 -8.08 -14.69 -8.49
C GLY A 87 -6.90 -15.59 -8.86
N SER A 88 -6.16 -15.27 -9.92
CA SER A 88 -4.98 -16.01 -10.35
C SER A 88 -3.67 -15.54 -9.70
N ALA A 89 -3.67 -14.41 -9.01
CA ALA A 89 -2.50 -13.90 -8.29
C ALA A 89 -2.37 -14.48 -6.88
N ASP A 90 -1.13 -14.81 -6.48
CA ASP A 90 -0.81 -15.17 -5.10
C ASP A 90 -0.97 -13.95 -4.17
N MET A 91 -1.67 -14.16 -3.05
CA MET A 91 -1.93 -13.15 -2.01
C MET A 91 -1.46 -13.66 -0.66
N TYR A 92 -0.72 -12.83 0.07
CA TYR A 92 -0.32 -13.07 1.45
C TYR A 92 -1.06 -12.13 2.39
N THR A 93 -1.68 -12.72 3.42
CA THR A 93 -2.42 -12.00 4.46
C THR A 93 -1.71 -12.14 5.80
N HIS A 94 -1.83 -11.15 6.67
CA HIS A 94 -1.40 -11.17 8.06
C HIS A 94 -2.04 -12.30 8.88
N ALA A 95 -3.11 -12.94 8.38
CA ALA A 95 -3.74 -14.10 9.00
C ALA A 95 -2.79 -15.31 9.23
N GLY A 96 -1.61 -15.33 8.61
CA GLY A 96 -0.59 -16.36 8.81
C GLY A 96 0.34 -16.17 10.02
N GLU A 97 0.38 -14.99 10.66
CA GLU A 97 1.39 -14.64 11.69
C GLU A 97 0.88 -14.64 13.13
N GLY A 98 -0.38 -14.99 13.37
CA GLY A 98 -0.96 -15.05 14.71
C GLY A 98 -1.70 -13.77 15.09
N ALA A 99 -2.70 -13.97 15.95
CA ALA A 99 -3.86 -13.11 16.13
C ALA A 99 -3.63 -11.85 16.99
N ASP A 100 -2.55 -11.08 16.77
CA ASP A 100 -2.29 -9.86 17.56
C ASP A 100 -2.23 -8.56 16.74
N ILE A 101 -2.43 -8.63 15.43
CA ILE A 101 -2.61 -7.47 14.56
C ILE A 101 -4.10 -7.18 14.41
N SER A 102 -4.60 -6.30 15.27
CA SER A 102 -5.97 -5.77 15.20
C SER A 102 -6.16 -4.96 13.92
N HIS A 103 -6.86 -5.52 12.94
CA HIS A 103 -7.23 -4.84 11.71
C HIS A 103 -8.51 -4.01 11.93
N PRO A 104 -8.49 -2.67 11.79
CA PRO A 104 -9.69 -1.84 11.93
C PRO A 104 -10.67 -1.93 10.73
N GLN A 105 -10.43 -2.83 9.77
CA GLN A 105 -11.33 -3.04 8.64
C GLN A 105 -11.90 -4.47 8.62
N GLN A 106 -12.56 -4.88 9.70
CA GLN A 106 -13.69 -5.79 9.52
C GLN A 106 -14.87 -4.94 9.03
N LEU A 107 -15.01 -4.86 7.72
CA LEU A 107 -16.23 -4.35 7.08
C LEU A 107 -17.38 -5.26 7.51
N ASN A 108 -18.39 -4.65 8.12
CA ASN A 108 -19.64 -5.27 8.54
C ASN A 108 -20.58 -5.42 7.33
#